data_AF-A0A1B3JJ47-F1
#
_entry.id   AF-A0A1B3JJ47-F1
#
_cell.length_a   1.000
_cell.length_b   1.000
_cell.length_c   1.000
_cell.angle_alpha   90.00
_cell.angle_beta   90.00
_cell.angle_gamma   90.00
#
_symmetry.space_group_name_H-M   'P 1'
#
loop_
_entity.id
_entity.type
_entity.pdbx_description
1 polymer ?
#
loop_
_entity_poly.entity_id
_entity_poly.type
_entity_poly.pdbx_seq_one_letter_code
_entity_poly.pdbx_strand_id
1 'polypeptide(L)' 'MDGVYLHFHKANEFIGMTERLPTFICNDVIKSPDVPKYIADYKAHLNRVFG' A
#
# COMPACT_ATOMS: atom_id res chain seq x y z
N MET A 1 2.77 -10.94 5.05
CA MET A 1 2.02 -9.66 5.02
C MET A 1 0.67 -9.80 4.32
N ASP A 2 0.52 -10.63 3.27
CA ASP A 2 -0.76 -10.74 2.53
C ASP A 2 -1.95 -11.37 3.27
N GLY A 3 -1.71 -12.12 4.35
CA GLY A 3 -2.81 -12.71 5.13
C GLY A 3 -3.64 -11.69 5.91
N VAL A 4 -3.03 -10.59 6.36
CA VAL A 4 -3.71 -9.59 7.23
C VAL A 4 -4.78 -8.82 6.46
N TYR A 5 -4.49 -8.47 5.19
CA TYR A 5 -5.41 -7.71 4.34
C TYR A 5 -6.28 -8.59 3.44
N LEU A 6 -6.22 -9.93 3.58
CA LEU A 6 -6.93 -10.86 2.71
C LEU A 6 -8.44 -10.59 2.66
N HIS A 7 -9.08 -10.38 3.81
CA HIS A 7 -10.51 -10.08 3.87
C HIS A 7 -10.86 -8.77 3.15
N PHE A 8 -9.99 -7.76 3.25
CA PHE A 8 -10.18 -6.48 2.58
C PHE A 8 -10.01 -6.61 1.07
N HIS A 9 -9.00 -7.36 0.62
CA HIS A 9 -8.82 -7.64 -0.81
C HIS A 9 -10.00 -8.43 -1.39
N LYS A 10 -10.50 -9.44 -0.69
CA LYS A 10 -11.64 -10.24 -1.14
C LYS A 10 -12.96 -9.46 -1.16
N ALA A 11 -13.16 -8.53 -0.24
CA ALA A 11 -14.32 -7.64 -0.29
C ALA A 11 -14.30 -6.74 -1.55
N ASN A 12 -13.12 -6.21 -1.93
CA ASN A 12 -12.97 -5.40 -3.14
C ASN A 12 -13.10 -6.25 -4.42
N GLU A 13 -12.56 -7.46 -4.43
CA GLU A 13 -12.77 -8.42 -5.53
C GLU A 13 -14.26 -8.77 -5.68
N PHE A 14 -14.99 -8.92 -4.57
CA PHE A 14 -16.42 -9.25 -4.59
C PHE A 14 -17.29 -8.16 -5.26
N ILE A 15 -16.95 -6.89 -5.09
CA ILE A 15 -17.64 -5.76 -5.74
C ILE A 15 -17.15 -5.53 -7.20
N GLY A 16 -16.30 -6.42 -7.73
CA GLY A 16 -15.86 -6.40 -9.12
C GLY A 16 -14.55 -5.67 -9.39
N MET A 17 -13.76 -5.32 -8.36
CA MET A 17 -12.40 -4.81 -8.58
C MET A 17 -11.49 -6.00 -8.95
N THR A 18 -11.13 -6.11 -10.23
CA THR A 18 -10.41 -7.26 -10.77
C THR A 18 -8.89 -7.15 -10.63
N GLU A 19 -8.34 -5.94 -10.66
CA GLU A 19 -6.90 -5.70 -10.61
C GLU A 19 -6.49 -5.13 -9.25
N ARG A 20 -5.59 -5.85 -8.57
CA ARG A 20 -4.98 -5.40 -7.32
C ARG A 20 -3.65 -4.72 -7.60
N LEU A 21 -3.57 -3.44 -7.29
CA LEU A 21 -2.31 -2.71 -7.31
C LEU A 21 -1.41 -3.11 -6.12
N PRO A 22 -0.07 -3.01 -6.26
CA PRO A 22 0.84 -3.31 -5.16
C PRO A 22 0.54 -2.46 -3.92
N THR A 23 0.44 -3.08 -2.74
CA THR A 23 0.17 -2.36 -1.50
C THR A 23 1.41 -1.59 -1.03
N PHE A 24 1.25 -0.32 -0.67
CA PHE A 24 2.26 0.49 0.01
C PHE A 24 1.93 0.65 1.50
N ILE A 25 2.92 0.52 2.37
CA ILE A 25 2.77 0.68 3.83
C ILE A 25 4.04 1.25 4.46
N CYS A 26 3.87 2.18 5.40
CA CYS A 26 4.95 2.69 6.24
C CYS A 26 4.96 1.96 7.58
N ASN A 27 6.09 1.36 7.94
CA ASN A 27 6.27 0.67 9.23
C ASN A 27 6.97 1.59 10.25
N ASP A 28 6.77 1.29 11.53
CA ASP A 28 7.39 1.99 12.67
C ASP A 28 7.15 3.50 12.77
N VAL A 29 6.03 3.96 12.24
CA VAL A 29 5.65 5.39 12.18
C VAL A 29 5.53 6.10 13.54
N ILE A 30 5.42 5.37 14.65
CA ILE A 30 5.34 5.94 16.01
C ILE A 30 6.71 5.90 16.70
N LYS A 31 7.40 4.76 16.64
CA LYS A 31 8.66 4.55 17.36
C LYS A 31 9.86 5.16 16.64
N SER A 32 9.77 5.33 15.32
CA SER A 32 10.83 5.88 14.48
C SER A 32 10.21 6.61 13.28
N PRO A 33 9.58 7.78 13.52
CA PRO A 33 8.93 8.55 12.47
C PRO A 33 9.95 9.15 11.49
N ASP A 34 9.84 8.80 10.20
CA ASP A 34 10.62 9.41 9.13
C ASP A 34 9.72 9.86 7.96
N VAL A 35 9.00 10.96 8.20
CA VAL A 35 8.03 11.53 7.24
C VAL A 35 8.66 11.90 5.90
N PRO A 36 9.85 12.55 5.82
CA PRO A 36 10.47 12.87 4.55
C PRO A 36 10.73 11.62 3.69
N LYS A 37 11.22 10.54 4.31
CA LYS A 37 11.44 9.27 3.63
C LYS A 37 10.13 8.68 3.12
N TYR A 38 9.07 8.65 3.94
CA TYR A 38 7.78 8.10 3.53
C TYR A 38 7.20 8.86 2.33
N ILE A 39 7.37 10.18 2.27
CA ILE A 39 6.92 10.98 1.12
C ILE A 39 7.72 10.62 -0.13
N ALA A 40 9.04 10.45 -0.03
CA ALA A 40 9.88 10.05 -1.17
C ALA A 40 9.54 8.64 -1.66
N ASP A 41 9.40 7.68 -0.74
CA ASP A 41 9.08 6.29 -1.04
C ASP A 41 7.68 6.16 -1.65
N TYR A 42 6.71 6.92 -1.14
CA TYR A 42 5.35 6.91 -1.69
C TYR A 42 5.30 7.52 -3.10
N LYS A 43 6.03 8.61 -3.36
CA LYS A 43 6.15 9.17 -4.71
C LYS A 43 6.78 8.19 -5.69
N ALA A 44 7.85 7.51 -5.29
CA ALA A 44 8.49 6.48 -6.10
C ALA A 44 7.55 5.30 -6.37
N HIS A 45 6.76 4.89 -5.37
CA HIS A 45 5.75 3.86 -5.51
C HIS A 45 4.66 4.26 -6.51
N LEU A 46 4.09 5.46 -6.38
CA LEU A 46 3.08 5.96 -7.32
C LEU A 46 3.60 6.05 -8.75
N ASN A 47 4.83 6.55 -8.94
CA ASN A 47 5.47 6.57 -10.26
C ASN A 47 5.66 5.17 -10.84
N ARG A 48 5.94 4.16 -10.02
CA ARG A 48 6.08 2.77 -10.50
C ARG A 48 4.74 2.14 -10.86
N VAL A 49 3.65 2.52 -10.17
CA VAL A 49 2.33 1.92 -10.34
C VAL A 49 1.52 2.60 -11.45
N PHE A 50 1.69 3.92 -11.63
CA PHE A 50 0.87 4.74 -12.53
C PHE A 50 1.66 5.59 -13.54
N GLY A 51 2.98 5.70 -13.39
CA GLY A 51 3.86 6.43 -14.32
C GLY A 51 4.34 5.55 -15.47
#